data_AF-A0A0G1D365-F1
#
_entry.id   AF-A0A0G1D365-F1
#
_cell.length_a   1.000
_cell.length_b   1.000
_cell.length_c   1.000
_cell.angle_alpha   90.00
_cell.angle_beta   90.00
_cell.angle_gamma   90.00
#
_symmetry.space_group_name_H-M   'P 1'
#
loop_
_entity.id
_entity.type
_entity.pdbx_description
1 polymer ?
#
loop_
_entity_poly.entity_id
_entity_poly.type
_entity_poly.pdbx_seq_one_letter_code
_entity_poly.pdbx_strand_id
1 'polypeptide(L)'
;MADWKKILSRGNVEDRRSLAPAAGGIGLTGLVIYLLVSYLTDGQVNIPLDQLQTITTENQQTVDTGEFEGEDSYEVFASTVLGSNNDMWTQVFDKENRTYVEPKLVLFRSATESGCGVADSSVGPHYCAADQTIYLDETFFDELTRLNGAEVGDVAQAYVISHEVGHHAQNLLGILGAADEEIQQNQGSANDLSIGLELQADCFAGLWANSLKDQNVLLPGEISEAMDAAAAVGDDRIQETVTGRISPESWTHGSSEQRVSWFTSGYESGELASCDSFN
;
A
#
# COMPACT_ATOMS: atom_id res chain seq x y z
N MET A 1 8.92 3.71 -18.08
CA MET A 1 7.47 3.93 -18.15
C MET A 1 6.85 2.75 -18.86
N ALA A 2 6.14 1.96 -18.07
CA ALA A 2 5.49 0.75 -18.51
C ALA A 2 4.37 1.05 -19.52
N ASP A 3 4.06 0.08 -20.38
CA ASP A 3 3.03 0.23 -21.43
C ASP A 3 1.66 -0.23 -20.94
N TRP A 4 1.07 0.56 -20.02
CA TRP A 4 -0.26 0.29 -19.42
C TRP A 4 -1.39 0.17 -20.45
N LYS A 5 -1.20 0.71 -21.66
CA LYS A 5 -2.21 0.63 -22.74
C LYS A 5 -2.44 -0.79 -23.27
N LYS A 6 -1.50 -1.71 -23.00
CA LYS A 6 -1.65 -3.12 -23.36
C LYS A 6 -2.61 -3.87 -22.44
N ILE A 7 -2.87 -3.34 -21.25
CA ILE A 7 -3.83 -3.89 -20.30
C ILE A 7 -5.21 -3.32 -20.62
N LEU A 8 -6.14 -4.19 -21.00
CA LEU A 8 -7.50 -3.82 -21.36
C LEU A 8 -8.46 -3.84 -20.17
N SER A 9 -8.13 -4.63 -19.14
CA SER A 9 -8.97 -4.82 -17.96
C SER A 9 -9.02 -3.57 -17.09
N ARG A 10 -10.16 -3.36 -16.45
CA ARG A 10 -10.46 -2.20 -15.62
C ARG A 10 -11.12 -2.67 -14.33
N GLY A 11 -10.59 -2.23 -13.20
CA GLY A 11 -11.13 -2.50 -11.88
C GLY A 11 -12.11 -1.41 -11.43
N ASN A 12 -12.88 -1.72 -10.39
CA ASN A 12 -13.87 -0.82 -9.79
C ASN A 12 -13.18 0.28 -8.96
N VAL A 13 -12.97 1.44 -9.57
CA VAL A 13 -12.44 2.64 -8.91
C VAL A 13 -13.57 3.62 -8.64
N GLU A 14 -13.64 4.11 -7.41
CA GLU A 14 -14.54 5.17 -6.96
C GLU A 14 -13.71 6.41 -6.66
N ASP A 15 -13.89 7.47 -7.45
CA ASP A 15 -13.18 8.73 -7.23
C ASP A 15 -13.92 9.63 -6.23
N ARG A 16 -13.25 9.93 -5.11
CA ARG A 16 -13.70 10.84 -4.07
C ARG A 16 -12.77 12.05 -3.91
N ARG A 17 -11.79 12.26 -4.79
CA ARG A 17 -10.82 13.38 -4.71
C ARG A 17 -11.48 14.76 -4.82
N SER A 18 -12.63 14.84 -5.49
CA SER A 18 -13.45 16.05 -5.60
C SER A 18 -14.41 16.29 -4.44
N LEU A 19 -14.58 15.31 -3.54
CA LEU A 19 -15.44 15.47 -2.37
C LEU A 19 -14.71 16.31 -1.32
N ALA A 20 -15.39 17.33 -0.79
CA ALA A 20 -14.85 18.11 0.32
C ALA A 20 -14.54 17.17 1.50
N PRO A 21 -13.37 17.32 2.17
CA PRO A 21 -13.02 16.47 3.30
C PRO A 21 -14.17 16.51 4.30
N ALA A 22 -14.67 15.33 4.69
CA ALA A 22 -15.68 15.21 5.72
C ALA A 22 -15.17 16.01 6.93
N ALA A 23 -15.93 17.04 7.34
CA ALA A 23 -15.51 18.01 8.33
C ALA A 23 -15.10 17.29 9.63
N GLY A 24 -13.79 17.09 9.83
CA GLY A 24 -13.28 16.33 10.97
C GLY A 24 -11.81 15.90 10.88
N GLY A 25 -11.26 15.70 9.68
CA GLY A 25 -9.85 15.32 9.50
C GLY A 25 -8.92 16.53 9.45
N ILE A 26 -8.48 17.05 10.60
CA ILE A 26 -7.30 17.93 10.64
C ILE A 26 -6.12 17.07 10.18
N GLY A 27 -5.33 17.53 9.21
CA GLY A 27 -4.19 16.78 8.67
C GLY A 27 -3.28 16.22 9.76
N LEU A 28 -3.31 14.90 9.91
CA LEU A 28 -2.57 14.14 10.92
C LEU A 28 -1.38 13.39 10.29
N THR A 29 -0.92 13.74 9.08
CA THR A 29 0.36 13.23 8.54
C THR A 29 1.49 13.45 9.54
N GLY A 30 1.44 14.57 10.25
CA GLY A 30 2.31 14.83 11.40
C GLY A 30 2.02 13.95 12.61
N LEU A 31 0.77 13.54 12.88
CA LEU A 31 0.38 12.82 14.10
C LEU A 31 0.65 11.33 14.03
N VAL A 32 0.42 10.62 12.91
CA VAL A 32 0.77 9.20 12.84
C VAL A 32 2.28 9.02 12.79
N ILE A 33 3.00 9.82 12.00
CA ILE A 33 4.46 9.89 12.07
C ILE A 33 4.90 10.29 13.49
N TYR A 34 4.24 11.24 14.16
CA TYR A 34 4.55 11.61 15.55
C TYR A 34 4.23 10.52 16.57
N LEU A 35 3.14 9.77 16.42
CA LEU A 35 2.75 8.69 17.32
C LEU A 35 3.68 7.49 17.12
N LEU A 36 4.05 7.19 15.87
CA LEU A 36 5.08 6.22 15.50
C LEU A 36 6.44 6.64 16.08
N VAL A 37 6.86 7.89 15.89
CA VAL A 37 8.10 8.45 16.46
C VAL A 37 8.06 8.49 17.99
N SER A 38 6.94 8.85 18.60
CA SER A 38 6.80 8.94 20.06
C SER A 38 6.79 7.56 20.72
N TYR A 39 6.20 6.57 20.06
CA TYR A 39 6.21 5.17 20.47
C TYR A 39 7.61 4.54 20.29
N LEU A 40 8.27 4.77 19.16
CA LEU A 40 9.60 4.24 18.84
C LEU A 40 10.75 4.92 19.60
N THR A 41 10.53 6.12 20.17
CA THR A 41 11.54 6.86 20.95
C THR A 41 11.30 6.86 22.46
N ASP A 42 10.37 6.03 22.95
CA ASP A 42 9.99 5.94 24.38
C ASP A 42 9.66 7.33 24.98
N GLY A 43 9.04 8.20 24.17
CA GLY A 43 8.66 9.56 24.53
C GLY A 43 9.79 10.61 24.59
N GLN A 44 10.99 10.35 24.05
CA GLN A 44 12.13 11.28 24.11
C GLN A 44 12.03 12.46 23.13
N VAL A 45 11.17 12.38 22.11
CA VAL A 45 10.96 13.45 21.13
C VAL A 45 9.74 14.28 21.53
N ASN A 46 9.98 15.49 22.03
CA ASN A 46 8.93 16.43 22.43
C ASN A 46 8.85 17.58 21.42
N ILE A 47 8.06 17.40 20.36
CA ILE A 47 7.79 18.46 19.37
C ILE A 47 6.71 19.37 19.97
N PRO A 48 6.98 20.68 20.15
CA PRO A 48 6.00 21.57 20.74
C PRO A 48 4.79 21.76 19.80
N LEU A 49 3.59 21.73 20.39
CA LEU A 49 2.31 21.69 19.66
C LEU A 49 2.10 22.90 18.72
N ASP A 50 2.78 24.01 18.99
CA ASP A 50 2.77 25.21 18.15
C ASP A 50 3.55 25.03 16.83
N GLN A 51 4.63 24.24 16.84
CA GLN A 51 5.34 23.84 15.62
C GLN A 51 4.56 22.83 14.79
N LEU A 52 3.78 21.94 15.42
CA LEU A 52 2.85 21.03 14.73
C LEU A 52 1.72 21.80 14.02
N GLN A 53 1.19 22.86 14.63
CA GLN A 53 0.16 23.70 14.01
C GLN A 53 0.68 24.49 12.79
N THR A 54 1.95 24.90 12.81
CA THR A 54 2.53 25.67 11.70
C THR A 54 2.67 24.82 10.42
N ILE A 55 2.88 23.50 10.55
CA ILE A 55 2.90 22.55 9.42
C ILE A 55 1.49 22.34 8.82
N THR A 56 0.43 22.45 9.64
CA THR A 56 -0.96 22.23 9.20
C THR A 56 -1.63 23.42 8.50
N THR A 57 -1.02 24.62 8.52
CA THR A 57 -1.71 25.85 8.07
C THR A 57 -1.37 26.28 6.63
N GLU A 58 -0.36 25.70 5.98
CA GLU A 58 0.07 26.15 4.63
C GLU A 58 -0.62 25.45 3.45
N ASN A 59 -1.33 24.32 3.64
CA ASN A 59 -1.91 23.55 2.53
C ASN A 59 -3.43 23.37 2.61
N GLN A 60 -4.17 24.45 2.88
CA GLN A 60 -5.53 24.53 2.31
C GLN A 60 -5.42 24.99 0.85
N GLN A 61 -4.87 24.13 0.00
CA GLN A 61 -5.09 24.29 -1.43
C GLN A 61 -6.58 24.08 -1.68
N THR A 62 -7.22 25.09 -2.26
CA THR A 62 -8.56 24.93 -2.85
C THR A 62 -8.45 23.84 -3.91
N VAL A 63 -8.94 22.64 -3.59
CA VAL A 63 -9.03 21.54 -4.56
C VAL A 63 -9.94 22.02 -5.69
N ASP A 64 -9.39 22.21 -6.88
CA ASP A 64 -10.18 22.48 -8.07
C ASP A 64 -10.90 21.18 -8.43
N THR A 65 -12.18 21.10 -8.07
CA THR A 65 -12.98 19.88 -8.29
C THR A 65 -13.13 19.55 -9.78
N GLY A 66 -12.86 20.51 -10.68
CA GLY A 66 -12.86 20.30 -12.13
C GLY A 66 -11.65 19.50 -12.64
N GLU A 67 -10.59 19.34 -11.84
CA GLU A 67 -9.40 18.55 -12.19
C GLU A 67 -9.72 17.04 -12.28
N PHE A 68 -10.72 16.58 -11.52
CA PHE A 68 -11.16 15.18 -11.44
C PHE A 68 -12.51 14.94 -12.15
N GLU A 69 -12.96 15.86 -13.01
CA GLU A 69 -14.19 15.66 -13.78
C GLU A 69 -13.94 14.68 -14.94
N GLY A 70 -14.51 13.47 -14.82
CA GLY A 70 -14.33 12.37 -15.78
C GLY A 70 -13.15 11.47 -15.41
N GLU A 71 -12.97 10.37 -16.13
CA GLU A 71 -11.83 9.45 -15.89
C GLU A 71 -10.51 10.12 -16.28
N ASP A 72 -9.85 10.77 -15.32
CA ASP A 72 -8.52 11.35 -15.53
C ASP A 72 -7.44 10.27 -15.69
N SER A 73 -6.24 10.67 -16.12
CA SER A 73 -5.16 9.71 -16.42
C SER A 73 -4.75 8.85 -15.22
N TYR A 74 -4.87 9.37 -14.00
CA TYR A 74 -4.53 8.65 -12.79
C TYR A 74 -5.61 7.64 -12.40
N GLU A 75 -6.90 8.03 -12.49
CA GLU A 75 -8.01 7.10 -12.31
C GLU A 75 -7.93 5.93 -13.31
N VAL A 76 -7.66 6.25 -14.59
CA VAL A 76 -7.46 5.23 -15.64
C VAL A 76 -6.29 4.32 -15.30
N PHE A 77 -5.17 4.87 -14.81
CA PHE A 77 -4.01 4.09 -14.38
C PHE A 77 -4.37 3.15 -13.21
N ALA A 78 -4.94 3.69 -12.12
CA ALA A 78 -5.33 2.90 -10.96
C ALA A 78 -6.34 1.81 -11.31
N SER A 79 -7.34 2.12 -12.15
CA SER A 79 -8.31 1.14 -12.66
C SER A 79 -7.65 0.08 -13.53
N THR A 80 -6.66 0.44 -14.34
CA THR A 80 -5.89 -0.51 -15.17
C THR A 80 -5.07 -1.48 -14.30
N VAL A 81 -4.37 -0.96 -13.28
CA VAL A 81 -3.59 -1.79 -12.35
C VAL A 81 -4.51 -2.72 -11.57
N LEU A 82 -5.61 -2.20 -11.02
CA LEU A 82 -6.60 -2.99 -10.29
C LEU A 82 -7.24 -4.07 -11.17
N GLY A 83 -7.62 -3.73 -12.40
CA GLY A 83 -8.19 -4.68 -13.35
C GLY A 83 -7.24 -5.82 -13.70
N SER A 84 -5.95 -5.51 -13.91
CA SER A 84 -4.95 -6.55 -14.18
C SER A 84 -4.67 -7.46 -12.98
N ASN A 85 -4.77 -6.92 -11.77
CA ASN A 85 -4.73 -7.69 -10.55
C ASN A 85 -5.94 -8.64 -10.44
N ASN A 86 -7.14 -8.14 -10.75
CA ASN A 86 -8.37 -8.94 -10.76
C ASN A 86 -8.28 -10.11 -11.75
N ASP A 87 -7.73 -9.89 -12.95
CA ASP A 87 -7.51 -10.96 -13.94
C ASP A 87 -6.59 -12.05 -13.42
N MET A 88 -5.47 -11.66 -12.79
CA MET A 88 -4.49 -12.60 -12.24
C MET A 88 -5.11 -13.41 -11.10
N TRP A 89 -5.73 -12.73 -10.13
CA TRP A 89 -6.31 -13.39 -8.97
C TRP A 89 -7.52 -14.26 -9.31
N THR A 90 -8.34 -13.87 -10.29
CA THR A 90 -9.42 -14.72 -10.80
C THR A 90 -8.84 -16.06 -11.30
N GLN A 91 -7.76 -16.02 -12.10
CA GLN A 91 -7.10 -17.25 -12.57
C GLN A 91 -6.49 -18.08 -11.45
N VAL A 92 -5.90 -17.44 -10.43
CA VAL A 92 -5.35 -18.15 -9.26
C VAL A 92 -6.45 -18.84 -8.46
N PHE A 93 -7.54 -18.13 -8.15
CA PHE A 93 -8.67 -18.69 -7.40
C PHE A 93 -9.39 -19.80 -8.18
N ASP A 94 -9.54 -19.65 -9.49
CA ASP A 94 -10.14 -20.68 -10.35
C ASP A 94 -9.35 -22.00 -10.30
N LYS A 95 -8.01 -21.94 -10.30
CA LYS A 95 -7.14 -23.14 -10.14
C LYS A 95 -7.38 -23.85 -8.80
N GLU A 96 -7.72 -23.09 -7.76
CA GLU A 96 -8.04 -23.59 -6.42
C GLU A 96 -9.53 -23.96 -6.25
N ASN A 97 -10.34 -23.93 -7.32
CA ASN A 97 -11.80 -24.11 -7.28
C ASN A 97 -12.51 -23.15 -6.31
N ARG A 98 -12.02 -21.92 -6.20
CA ARG A 98 -12.59 -20.82 -5.41
C ARG A 98 -13.04 -19.71 -6.34
N THR A 99 -13.89 -18.82 -5.85
CA THR A 99 -14.30 -17.62 -6.58
C THR A 99 -13.57 -16.42 -6.01
N TYR A 100 -12.87 -15.68 -6.86
CA TYR A 100 -12.33 -14.38 -6.51
C TYR A 100 -13.46 -13.34 -6.51
N VAL A 101 -13.53 -12.53 -5.46
CA VAL A 101 -14.43 -11.37 -5.39
C VAL A 101 -13.56 -10.15 -5.62
N GLU A 102 -13.89 -9.31 -6.59
CA GLU A 102 -13.05 -8.14 -6.89
C GLU A 102 -13.20 -7.07 -5.80
N PRO A 103 -12.09 -6.47 -5.31
CA PRO A 103 -12.16 -5.36 -4.38
C PRO A 103 -12.59 -4.07 -5.08
N LYS A 104 -13.06 -3.11 -4.29
CA LYS A 104 -13.21 -1.72 -4.73
C LYS A 104 -11.95 -0.93 -4.37
N LEU A 105 -11.59 0.07 -5.17
CA LEU A 105 -10.56 1.05 -4.82
C LEU A 105 -11.17 2.44 -4.74
N VAL A 106 -10.91 3.16 -3.65
CA VAL A 106 -11.33 4.54 -3.45
C VAL A 106 -10.13 5.46 -3.56
N LEU A 107 -10.17 6.36 -4.54
CA LEU A 107 -9.21 7.47 -4.64
C LEU A 107 -9.73 8.64 -3.81
N PHE A 108 -8.89 9.20 -2.95
CA PHE A 108 -9.26 10.35 -2.14
C PHE A 108 -8.10 11.33 -1.95
N ARG A 109 -8.39 12.48 -1.36
CA ARG A 109 -7.39 13.44 -0.88
C ARG A 109 -7.71 13.81 0.56
N SER A 110 -6.70 13.93 1.42
CA SER A 110 -6.81 14.32 2.83
C SER A 110 -7.51 13.28 3.72
N ALA A 111 -8.80 13.04 3.53
CA ALA A 111 -9.56 12.07 4.32
C ALA A 111 -10.84 11.61 3.62
N THR A 112 -11.24 10.37 3.88
CA THR A 112 -12.52 9.77 3.46
C THR A 112 -13.04 8.80 4.51
N GLU A 113 -14.34 8.51 4.47
CA GLU A 113 -14.93 7.47 5.32
C GLU A 113 -14.64 6.08 4.74
N SER A 114 -14.21 5.15 5.61
CA SER A 114 -14.03 3.73 5.30
C SER A 114 -14.85 2.82 6.22
N GLY A 115 -14.99 1.56 5.84
CA GLY A 115 -15.57 0.52 6.70
C GLY A 115 -14.74 0.22 7.95
N CYS A 116 -13.47 0.66 7.99
CA CYS A 116 -12.53 0.45 9.09
C CYS A 116 -12.34 1.70 9.95
N GLY A 117 -12.98 2.83 9.62
CA GLY A 117 -12.86 4.10 10.31
C GLY A 117 -12.70 5.27 9.35
N VAL A 118 -12.05 6.34 9.80
CA VAL A 118 -11.63 7.41 8.89
C VAL A 118 -10.33 6.98 8.23
N ALA A 119 -10.32 6.91 6.90
CA ALA A 119 -9.11 6.79 6.11
C ALA A 119 -8.57 8.20 5.89
N ASP A 120 -7.36 8.50 6.36
CA ASP A 120 -6.73 9.80 6.16
C ASP A 120 -5.30 9.65 5.64
N SER A 121 -4.75 10.72 5.05
CA SER A 121 -3.44 10.69 4.39
C SER A 121 -2.29 10.22 5.28
N SER A 122 -2.46 10.26 6.61
CA SER A 122 -1.43 9.85 7.56
C SER A 122 -1.25 8.35 7.71
N VAL A 123 -2.25 7.59 7.27
CA VAL A 123 -2.25 6.11 7.34
C VAL A 123 -1.59 5.50 6.10
N GLY A 124 -1.49 6.27 5.01
CA GLY A 124 -1.03 5.75 3.71
C GLY A 124 -2.09 4.89 3.01
N PRO A 125 -1.73 4.32 1.84
CA PRO A 125 -2.55 3.33 1.16
C PRO A 125 -2.82 2.15 2.09
N HIS A 126 -4.06 1.66 2.10
CA HIS A 126 -4.41 0.50 2.92
C HIS A 126 -5.65 -0.23 2.41
N TYR A 127 -5.69 -1.52 2.66
CA TYR A 127 -6.86 -2.38 2.48
C TYR A 127 -7.70 -2.49 3.76
N CYS A 128 -9.01 -2.26 3.64
CA CYS A 128 -9.97 -2.50 4.71
C CYS A 128 -10.72 -3.82 4.52
N ALA A 129 -10.47 -4.80 5.40
CA ALA A 129 -11.12 -6.11 5.33
C ALA A 129 -12.64 -6.06 5.59
N ALA A 130 -13.12 -5.08 6.37
CA ALA A 130 -14.53 -4.96 6.77
C ALA A 130 -15.47 -4.60 5.61
N ASP A 131 -14.99 -3.81 4.65
CA ASP A 131 -15.75 -3.40 3.46
C ASP A 131 -15.11 -3.83 2.13
N GLN A 132 -14.02 -4.59 2.19
CA GLN A 132 -13.26 -5.11 1.05
C GLN A 132 -12.81 -4.00 0.08
N THR A 133 -12.45 -2.83 0.62
CA THR A 133 -12.07 -1.65 -0.16
C THR A 133 -10.63 -1.25 0.11
N ILE A 134 -9.91 -0.93 -0.96
CA ILE A 134 -8.58 -0.31 -0.94
C ILE A 134 -8.77 1.21 -0.92
N TYR A 135 -8.11 1.90 0.00
CA TYR A 135 -8.15 3.34 0.11
C TYR A 135 -6.78 3.90 -0.25
N LEU A 136 -6.74 4.77 -1.26
CA LEU A 136 -5.50 5.35 -1.78
C LEU A 136 -5.62 6.87 -1.82
N ASP A 137 -4.79 7.55 -1.02
CA ASP A 137 -4.61 8.99 -1.15
C ASP A 137 -3.66 9.25 -2.33
N GLU A 138 -4.14 9.98 -3.33
CA GLU A 138 -3.33 10.35 -4.50
C GLU A 138 -2.05 11.12 -4.12
N THR A 139 -2.10 11.93 -3.06
CA THR A 139 -0.96 12.74 -2.60
C THR A 139 0.16 11.91 -1.96
N PHE A 140 -0.08 10.63 -1.66
CA PHE A 140 0.91 9.72 -1.12
C PHE A 140 2.17 9.61 -2.02
N PHE A 141 1.99 9.60 -3.34
CA PHE A 141 3.12 9.47 -4.27
C PHE A 141 3.95 10.75 -4.40
N ASP A 142 3.35 11.91 -4.15
CA ASP A 142 4.08 13.18 -4.01
C ASP A 142 4.95 13.15 -2.75
N GLU A 143 4.43 12.59 -1.65
CA GLU A 143 5.18 12.41 -0.41
C GLU A 143 6.35 11.42 -0.59
N LEU A 144 6.11 10.27 -1.24
CA LEU A 144 7.17 9.32 -1.59
C LEU A 144 8.25 9.95 -2.48
N THR A 145 7.86 10.74 -3.47
CA THR A 145 8.79 11.50 -4.32
C THR A 145 9.65 12.44 -3.49
N ARG A 146 9.05 13.15 -2.53
CA ARG A 146 9.76 14.07 -1.63
C ARG A 146 10.75 13.35 -0.72
N LEU A 147 10.40 12.16 -0.22
CA LEU A 147 11.27 11.36 0.66
C LEU A 147 12.45 10.74 -0.10
N ASN A 148 12.21 10.24 -1.31
CA ASN A 148 13.23 9.52 -2.10
C ASN A 148 14.09 10.45 -2.96
N GLY A 149 13.72 11.72 -3.09
CA GLY A 149 14.48 12.73 -3.84
C GLY A 149 14.48 12.51 -5.36
N ALA A 150 13.65 11.60 -5.85
CA ALA A 150 13.45 11.27 -7.27
C ALA A 150 11.97 10.99 -7.52
N GLU A 151 11.48 11.30 -8.73
CA GLU A 151 10.11 11.00 -9.14
C GLU A 151 9.81 9.51 -8.98
N VAL A 152 8.70 9.18 -8.31
CA VAL A 152 8.23 7.81 -8.17
C VAL A 152 7.68 7.33 -9.51
N GLY A 153 8.38 6.39 -10.12
CA GLY A 153 7.99 5.79 -11.39
C GLY A 153 6.63 5.07 -11.32
N ASP A 154 5.99 4.91 -12.47
CA ASP A 154 4.65 4.34 -12.59
C ASP A 154 4.57 2.89 -12.09
N VAL A 155 5.66 2.13 -12.20
CA VAL A 155 5.71 0.74 -11.70
C VAL A 155 5.78 0.67 -10.17
N ALA A 156 6.42 1.65 -9.52
CA ALA A 156 6.40 1.77 -8.06
C ALA A 156 4.98 2.04 -7.53
N GLN A 157 4.20 2.89 -8.23
CA GLN A 157 2.81 3.16 -7.86
C GLN A 157 1.92 1.94 -8.06
N ALA A 158 2.13 1.21 -9.16
CA ALA A 158 1.39 -0.01 -9.43
C ALA A 158 1.71 -1.13 -8.42
N TYR A 159 2.95 -1.20 -7.95
CA TYR A 159 3.36 -2.09 -6.86
C TYR A 159 2.57 -1.83 -5.58
N VAL A 160 2.42 -0.57 -5.16
CA VAL A 160 1.62 -0.20 -3.96
C VAL A 160 0.17 -0.67 -4.09
N ILE A 161 -0.48 -0.41 -5.23
CA ILE A 161 -1.85 -0.89 -5.47
C ILE A 161 -1.91 -2.43 -5.40
N SER A 162 -0.93 -3.11 -6.00
CA SER A 162 -0.88 -4.58 -6.04
C SER A 162 -0.60 -5.20 -4.67
N HIS A 163 0.15 -4.51 -3.82
CA HIS A 163 0.38 -4.88 -2.43
C HIS A 163 -0.93 -4.84 -1.63
N GLU A 164 -1.73 -3.78 -1.77
CA GLU A 164 -3.05 -3.70 -1.12
C GLU A 164 -4.04 -4.75 -1.65
N VAL A 165 -3.99 -5.08 -2.95
CA VAL A 165 -4.73 -6.23 -3.48
C VAL A 165 -4.22 -7.54 -2.85
N GLY A 166 -2.93 -7.63 -2.53
CA GLY A 166 -2.35 -8.75 -1.78
C GLY A 166 -3.06 -8.99 -0.45
N HIS A 167 -3.28 -7.93 0.34
CA HIS A 167 -4.07 -8.03 1.58
C HIS A 167 -5.53 -8.44 1.33
N HIS A 168 -6.13 -7.95 0.24
CA HIS A 168 -7.45 -8.42 -0.15
C HIS A 168 -7.48 -9.92 -0.46
N ALA A 169 -6.47 -10.43 -1.18
CA ALA A 169 -6.37 -11.86 -1.45
C ALA A 169 -6.12 -12.66 -0.16
N GLN A 170 -5.30 -12.18 0.77
CA GLN A 170 -5.14 -12.78 2.10
C GLN A 170 -6.48 -12.90 2.84
N ASN A 171 -7.32 -11.86 2.76
CA ASN A 171 -8.65 -11.88 3.36
C ASN A 171 -9.53 -12.99 2.77
N LEU A 172 -9.58 -13.07 1.43
CA LEU A 172 -10.37 -14.10 0.73
C LEU A 172 -9.84 -15.52 0.93
N LEU A 173 -8.52 -15.67 1.15
CA LEU A 173 -7.89 -16.95 1.49
C LEU A 173 -8.08 -17.34 2.96
N GLY A 174 -8.56 -16.41 3.80
CA GLY A 174 -8.77 -16.62 5.25
C GLY A 174 -7.50 -16.44 6.09
N ILE A 175 -6.44 -15.90 5.50
CA ILE A 175 -5.13 -15.73 6.15
C ILE A 175 -5.19 -14.61 7.19
N LEU A 176 -5.82 -13.46 6.86
CA LEU A 176 -5.97 -12.35 7.82
C LEU A 176 -6.71 -12.80 9.08
N GLY A 177 -7.84 -13.49 8.91
CA GLY A 177 -8.62 -13.98 10.05
C GLY A 177 -7.87 -15.01 10.90
N ALA A 178 -7.08 -15.89 10.27
CA ALA A 178 -6.25 -16.85 11.00
C ALA A 178 -5.13 -16.17 11.80
N ALA A 179 -4.49 -15.15 11.23
CA ALA A 179 -3.48 -14.35 11.93
C ALA A 179 -4.10 -13.60 13.11
N ASP A 180 -5.25 -12.94 12.92
CA ASP A 180 -5.95 -12.23 13.99
C ASP A 180 -6.33 -13.15 15.16
N GLU A 181 -6.81 -14.36 14.87
CA GLU A 181 -7.13 -15.38 15.87
C GLU A 181 -5.90 -15.82 16.67
N GLU A 182 -4.75 -16.01 16.01
CA GLU A 182 -3.49 -16.38 16.67
C GLU A 182 -2.96 -15.23 17.54
N ILE A 183 -3.00 -13.99 17.06
CA ILE A 183 -2.57 -12.80 17.82
C ILE A 183 -3.39 -12.65 19.11
N GLN A 184 -4.70 -12.89 19.03
CA GLN A 184 -5.59 -12.84 20.20
C GLN A 184 -5.24 -13.92 21.25
N GLN A 185 -4.76 -15.08 20.80
CA GLN A 185 -4.38 -16.19 21.68
C GLN A 185 -2.96 -16.05 22.22
N ASN A 186 -2.06 -15.43 21.44
CA ASN A 186 -0.65 -15.29 21.74
C ASN A 186 -0.16 -13.90 21.30
N GLN A 187 -0.28 -12.90 22.18
CA GLN A 187 0.19 -11.54 21.88
C GLN A 187 1.69 -11.48 21.52
N GLY A 188 2.48 -12.47 21.93
CA GLY A 188 3.90 -12.55 21.62
C GLY A 188 4.21 -12.84 20.14
N SER A 189 3.25 -13.35 19.36
CA SER A 189 3.41 -13.59 17.92
C SER A 189 2.97 -12.42 17.05
N ALA A 190 2.45 -11.33 17.64
CA ALA A 190 1.86 -10.21 16.90
C ALA A 190 2.81 -9.59 15.88
N ASN A 191 4.06 -9.32 16.26
CA ASN A 191 5.02 -8.70 15.36
C ASN A 191 5.42 -9.65 14.22
N ASP A 192 5.71 -10.92 14.53
CA ASP A 192 6.14 -11.90 13.54
C ASP A 192 5.02 -12.18 12.51
N LEU A 193 3.77 -12.25 12.97
CA LEU A 193 2.60 -12.42 12.10
C LEU A 193 2.33 -11.18 11.25
N SER A 194 2.45 -9.99 11.82
CA SER A 194 2.36 -8.73 11.08
C SER A 194 3.39 -8.67 9.96
N ILE A 195 4.66 -8.95 10.27
CA ILE A 195 5.74 -8.98 9.27
C ILE A 195 5.45 -10.06 8.22
N GLY A 196 5.04 -11.27 8.62
CA GLY A 196 4.68 -12.33 7.69
C GLY A 196 3.59 -11.90 6.71
N LEU A 197 2.52 -11.25 7.18
CA LEU A 197 1.44 -10.74 6.34
C LEU A 197 1.93 -9.74 5.29
N GLU A 198 2.74 -8.76 5.70
CA GLU A 198 3.32 -7.73 4.84
C GLU A 198 4.23 -8.34 3.76
N LEU A 199 5.11 -9.26 4.17
CA LEU A 199 6.02 -9.96 3.25
C LEU A 199 5.27 -10.86 2.26
N GLN A 200 4.17 -11.48 2.66
CA GLN A 200 3.34 -12.23 1.73
C GLN A 200 2.61 -11.31 0.74
N ALA A 201 2.13 -10.15 1.17
CA ALA A 201 1.55 -9.16 0.28
C ALA A 201 2.56 -8.65 -0.77
N ASP A 202 3.84 -8.49 -0.38
CA ASP A 202 4.93 -8.22 -1.33
C ASP A 202 5.12 -9.33 -2.35
N CYS A 203 5.12 -10.59 -1.90
CA CYS A 203 5.21 -11.74 -2.80
C CYS A 203 4.02 -11.80 -3.77
N PHE A 204 2.82 -11.49 -3.30
CA PHE A 204 1.62 -11.41 -4.13
C PHE A 204 1.70 -10.28 -5.17
N ALA A 205 2.26 -9.13 -4.82
CA ALA A 205 2.55 -8.08 -5.80
C ALA A 205 3.60 -8.54 -6.84
N GLY A 206 4.59 -9.33 -6.42
CA GLY A 206 5.53 -9.99 -7.34
C GLY A 206 4.85 -10.96 -8.29
N LEU A 207 3.92 -11.79 -7.79
CA LEU A 207 3.12 -12.71 -8.58
C LEU A 207 2.29 -11.97 -9.64
N TRP A 208 1.67 -10.84 -9.29
CA TRP A 208 1.00 -9.96 -10.24
C TRP A 208 1.96 -9.47 -11.33
N ALA A 209 3.14 -8.94 -10.95
CA ALA A 209 4.13 -8.48 -11.91
C ALA A 209 4.62 -9.61 -12.84
N ASN A 210 4.72 -10.85 -12.34
CA ASN A 210 5.03 -12.04 -13.15
C ASN A 210 3.95 -12.28 -14.23
N SER A 211 2.67 -12.16 -13.86
CA SER A 211 1.54 -12.39 -14.78
C SER A 211 1.53 -11.46 -16.00
N LEU A 212 2.21 -10.32 -15.91
CA LEU A 212 2.31 -9.33 -16.98
C LEU A 212 3.52 -9.54 -17.92
N LYS A 213 4.43 -10.48 -17.62
CA LYS A 213 5.67 -10.70 -18.38
C LYS A 213 5.42 -10.94 -19.86
N ASP A 214 4.50 -11.84 -20.21
CA ASP A 214 4.24 -12.22 -21.60
C ASP A 214 3.59 -11.09 -22.41
N GLN A 215 2.94 -10.15 -21.73
CA GLN A 215 2.32 -8.97 -22.35
C GLN A 215 3.37 -7.88 -22.67
N ASN A 216 4.60 -8.00 -22.15
CA ASN A 216 5.65 -6.99 -22.24
C ASN A 216 5.14 -5.60 -21.80
N VAL A 217 4.34 -5.56 -20.72
CA VAL A 217 3.87 -4.32 -20.09
C VAL A 217 5.02 -3.69 -19.30
N LEU A 218 5.67 -4.52 -18.47
CA LEU A 218 6.81 -4.15 -17.62
C LEU A 218 8.09 -4.61 -18.29
N LEU A 219 8.99 -3.68 -18.61
CA LEU A 219 10.33 -4.03 -19.07
C LEU A 219 11.22 -4.43 -17.88
N PRO A 220 12.26 -5.27 -18.06
CA PRO A 220 13.10 -5.72 -16.94
C PRO A 220 13.73 -4.60 -16.11
N GLY A 221 14.05 -3.46 -16.73
CA GLY A 221 14.59 -2.28 -16.04
C GLY A 221 13.55 -1.43 -15.32
N GLU A 222 12.25 -1.72 -15.47
CA GLU A 222 11.16 -1.02 -14.79
C GLU A 222 10.72 -1.78 -13.53
N ILE A 223 10.97 -3.10 -13.49
CA ILE A 223 10.75 -3.92 -12.28
C ILE A 223 11.62 -3.45 -11.10
N SER A 224 12.78 -2.86 -11.36
CA SER A 224 13.58 -2.27 -10.28
C SER A 224 12.86 -1.12 -9.59
N GLU A 225 11.93 -0.41 -10.23
CA GLU A 225 11.12 0.62 -9.56
C GLU A 225 10.21 0.01 -8.49
N ALA A 226 9.63 -1.17 -8.76
CA ALA A 226 8.86 -1.91 -7.75
C ALA A 226 9.76 -2.41 -6.61
N MET A 227 10.97 -2.89 -6.91
CA MET A 227 11.93 -3.31 -5.90
C MET A 227 12.41 -2.13 -5.04
N ASP A 228 12.66 -0.97 -5.65
CA ASP A 228 13.04 0.25 -4.95
C ASP A 228 11.91 0.75 -4.05
N ALA A 229 10.65 0.68 -4.52
CA ALA A 229 9.48 0.97 -3.70
C ALA A 229 9.33 0.00 -2.53
N ALA A 230 9.50 -1.30 -2.78
CA ALA A 230 9.46 -2.31 -1.73
C ALA A 230 10.56 -2.12 -0.68
N ALA A 231 11.76 -1.73 -1.11
CA ALA A 231 12.85 -1.38 -0.22
C ALA A 231 12.55 -0.09 0.57
N ALA A 232 11.93 0.92 -0.05
CA ALA A 232 11.70 2.22 0.58
C ALA A 232 10.79 2.17 1.81
N VAL A 233 9.83 1.23 1.83
CA VAL A 233 8.88 1.07 2.94
C VAL A 233 9.29 -0.02 3.95
N GLY A 234 10.53 -0.52 3.88
CA GLY A 234 11.10 -1.38 4.91
C GLY A 234 11.34 -0.62 6.22
N ASP A 235 11.10 -1.28 7.36
CA ASP A 235 11.17 -0.64 8.68
C ASP A 235 12.58 -0.12 9.00
N ASP A 236 13.63 -0.81 8.56
CA ASP A 236 15.02 -0.35 8.70
C ASP A 236 15.29 0.95 7.95
N ARG A 237 14.80 1.08 6.71
CA ARG A 237 14.93 2.32 5.93
C ARG A 237 14.14 3.47 6.54
N ILE A 238 12.90 3.22 6.95
CA ILE A 238 12.04 4.22 7.59
C ILE A 238 12.69 4.67 8.90
N GLN A 239 13.10 3.73 9.77
CA GLN A 239 13.73 4.04 11.05
C GLN A 239 15.07 4.77 10.88
N GLU A 240 15.90 4.37 9.92
CA GLU A 240 17.17 5.06 9.61
C GLU A 240 16.90 6.52 9.17
N THR A 241 15.93 6.72 8.28
CA THR A 241 15.58 8.05 7.75
C THR A 241 14.98 8.97 8.81
N VAL A 242 14.12 8.41 9.67
CA VAL A 242 13.36 9.19 10.67
C VAL A 242 14.14 9.38 11.98
N THR A 243 14.83 8.34 12.46
CA THR A 243 15.44 8.31 13.80
C THR A 243 16.97 8.19 13.79
N GLY A 244 17.57 7.80 12.65
CA GLY A 244 19.00 7.52 12.53
C GLY A 244 19.46 6.25 13.27
N ARG A 245 18.53 5.40 13.71
CA ARG A 245 18.80 4.13 14.41
C ARG A 245 17.84 3.06 13.92
N ILE A 246 18.25 1.79 13.97
CA ILE A 246 17.44 0.63 13.57
C ILE A 246 17.17 -0.22 14.81
N SER A 247 15.92 -0.60 15.03
CA SER A 247 15.43 -1.40 16.16
C SER A 247 14.50 -2.51 15.64
N PRO A 248 15.04 -3.70 15.37
CA PRO A 248 14.27 -4.82 14.80
C PRO A 248 13.12 -5.30 15.68
N GLU A 249 13.23 -5.16 17.00
CA GLU A 249 12.18 -5.55 17.94
C GLU A 249 10.86 -4.77 17.81
N SER A 250 10.87 -3.66 17.06
CA SER A 250 9.71 -2.79 16.85
C SER A 250 9.13 -2.86 15.43
N TRP A 251 9.65 -3.77 14.60
CA TRP A 251 9.22 -3.93 13.21
C TRP A 251 7.81 -4.52 13.10
N THR A 252 7.11 -4.05 12.07
CA THR A 252 5.75 -4.44 11.70
C THR A 252 5.62 -4.81 10.22
N HIS A 253 6.55 -4.34 9.38
CA HIS A 253 6.58 -4.54 7.92
C HIS A 253 7.81 -5.33 7.46
N GLY A 254 8.81 -5.50 8.33
CA GLY A 254 10.05 -6.21 8.02
C GLY A 254 11.11 -5.30 7.39
N SER A 255 12.30 -5.85 7.14
CA SER A 255 13.40 -5.08 6.55
C SER A 255 13.20 -4.85 5.05
N SER A 256 13.83 -3.80 4.52
CA SER A 256 13.92 -3.51 3.09
C SER A 256 14.40 -4.75 2.30
N GLU A 257 15.38 -5.48 2.84
CA GLU A 257 15.90 -6.70 2.21
C GLU A 257 14.85 -7.81 2.15
N GLN A 258 14.10 -8.03 3.23
CA GLN A 258 13.03 -9.03 3.27
C GLN A 258 11.94 -8.70 2.24
N ARG A 259 11.49 -7.44 2.21
CA ARG A 259 10.45 -6.97 1.29
C ARG A 259 10.83 -7.16 -0.18
N VAL A 260 12.06 -6.77 -0.55
CA VAL A 260 12.61 -7.01 -1.91
C VAL A 260 12.71 -8.51 -2.20
N SER A 261 13.19 -9.30 -1.24
CA SER A 261 13.33 -10.75 -1.42
C SER A 261 11.98 -11.43 -1.68
N TRP A 262 10.94 -11.05 -0.96
CA TRP A 262 9.62 -11.65 -1.12
C TRP A 262 8.92 -11.21 -2.41
N PHE A 263 8.99 -9.94 -2.76
CA PHE A 263 8.56 -9.47 -4.08
C PHE A 263 9.27 -10.24 -5.21
N THR A 264 10.59 -10.40 -5.10
CA THR A 264 11.40 -11.15 -6.08
C THR A 264 10.97 -12.62 -6.15
N SER A 265 10.69 -13.28 -5.02
CA SER A 265 10.21 -14.66 -4.98
C SER A 265 8.93 -14.86 -5.80
N GLY A 266 7.93 -13.99 -5.59
CA GLY A 266 6.68 -14.02 -6.36
C GLY A 266 6.91 -13.70 -7.85
N TYR A 267 7.73 -12.68 -8.12
CA TYR A 267 8.04 -12.26 -9.48
C TYR A 267 8.80 -13.33 -10.27
N GLU A 268 9.75 -14.04 -9.68
CA GLU A 268 10.53 -15.06 -10.38
C GLU A 268 9.75 -16.38 -10.52
N SER A 269 9.09 -16.82 -9.46
CA SER A 269 8.40 -18.11 -9.46
C SER A 269 7.10 -18.11 -10.27
N GLY A 270 6.28 -17.04 -10.14
CA GLY A 270 4.93 -17.02 -10.70
C GLY A 270 3.96 -18.01 -10.04
N GLU A 271 4.30 -18.54 -8.85
CA GLU A 271 3.53 -19.57 -8.17
C GLU A 271 3.11 -19.12 -6.77
N LEU A 272 1.83 -19.26 -6.44
CA LEU A 272 1.27 -18.87 -5.14
C LEU A 272 1.95 -19.60 -3.97
N ALA A 273 2.35 -20.86 -4.17
CA ALA A 273 3.01 -21.68 -3.16
C ALA A 273 4.40 -21.16 -2.76
N SER A 274 5.00 -20.25 -3.54
CA SER A 274 6.28 -19.62 -3.21
C SER A 274 6.13 -18.43 -2.26
N CYS A 275 4.91 -18.07 -1.88
CA CYS A 275 4.57 -16.91 -1.05
C CYS A 275 4.18 -17.28 0.39
N ASP A 276 4.80 -18.32 0.95
CA ASP A 276 4.59 -18.72 2.35
C ASP A 276 5.64 -18.07 3.28
N SER A 277 5.31 -16.88 3.77
CA SER A 277 6.17 -16.03 4.60
C SER A 277 6.10 -16.29 6.10
N PHE A 278 5.35 -17.30 6.54
CA PHE A 278 5.12 -17.59 7.96
C PHE A 278 6.05 -18.68 8.52
N ASN A 279 7.05 -19.13 7.75
CA ASN A 279 7.95 -20.23 8.09
C ASN A 279 9.39 -19.79 8.41
#